data_AF-G9NE65-F1
#
_entry.id   AF-G9NE65-F1
#
_cell.length_a   1.000
_cell.length_b   1.000
_cell.length_c   1.000
_cell.angle_alpha   90.00
_cell.angle_beta   90.00
_cell.angle_gamma   90.00
#
_symmetry.space_group_name_H-M   'P 1'
#
loop_
_entity.id
_entity.type
_entity.pdbx_description
1 polymer ?
#
loop_
_entity_poly.entity_id
_entity_poly.type
_entity_poly.pdbx_seq_one_letter_code
_entity_poly.pdbx_strand_id
1 'polypeptide(L)'
;MAFHYHPDTLKELLDILVEKGEDPNFPRSYDFTVNVVSRETNLLDLFPGTEDDLKEALPDNIHDGKTNFANVFKFKYAVIVVYAQWVNLGIDKFSPELFNRIKGVKHDLFKFAKETDDTASMSYITSMWLFRSRREFPYPYIKRTNTTNSTTLSKTGWSKWFSGRIDEIISNKKNGLWVSSQLQVYGGKASMFANNANNGTAYGWRDATISGTWDVFHQDNYEGAKKWQDENDAGSVTYFSKDDRRVLWGSYGDWDMKKVWPHYYDSQTYEKLRQIRKKADPNGVFTANPFCVEAAEKSVCSSL
;
A
#
# COMPACT_ATOMS: atom_id res chain seq x y z
N MET A 1 10.08 -10.54 4.05
CA MET A 1 9.56 -11.91 4.25
C MET A 1 8.44 -12.15 3.26
N ALA A 2 8.23 -13.38 2.82
CA ALA A 2 7.12 -13.73 1.95
C ALA A 2 6.45 -15.01 2.43
N PHE A 3 5.13 -15.06 2.30
CA PHE A 3 4.28 -16.19 2.65
C PHE A 3 3.51 -16.65 1.41
N HIS A 4 3.34 -17.95 1.24
CA HIS A 4 2.30 -18.44 0.34
C HIS A 4 0.96 -17.86 0.77
N TYR A 5 0.17 -17.37 -0.19
CA TYR A 5 -1.11 -16.77 0.13
C TYR A 5 -2.08 -17.79 0.75
N HIS A 6 -2.66 -17.41 1.88
CA HIS A 6 -3.85 -18.01 2.47
C HIS A 6 -4.67 -16.87 3.11
N PRO A 7 -6.01 -16.87 3.01
CA PRO A 7 -6.83 -15.77 3.52
C PRO A 7 -6.64 -15.53 5.02
N ASP A 8 -6.47 -16.59 5.82
CA ASP A 8 -6.21 -16.45 7.26
C ASP A 8 -4.82 -15.87 7.57
N THR A 9 -3.79 -16.24 6.80
CA THR A 9 -2.44 -15.67 6.92
C THR A 9 -2.46 -14.18 6.60
N LEU A 10 -3.15 -13.78 5.52
CA LEU A 10 -3.30 -12.36 5.19
C LEU A 10 -4.05 -11.62 6.29
N LYS A 11 -5.18 -12.16 6.76
CA LYS A 11 -5.96 -11.56 7.85
C LYS A 11 -5.10 -11.35 9.10
N GLU A 12 -4.34 -12.35 9.54
CA GLU A 12 -3.49 -12.26 10.73
C GLU A 12 -2.41 -11.18 10.58
N LEU A 13 -1.78 -11.07 9.40
CA LEU A 13 -0.81 -10.00 9.11
C LEU A 13 -1.47 -8.62 9.08
N LEU A 14 -2.68 -8.52 8.54
CA LEU A 14 -3.47 -7.28 8.54
C LEU A 14 -3.93 -6.90 9.95
N ASP A 15 -4.23 -7.85 10.82
CA ASP A 15 -4.54 -7.59 12.23
C ASP A 15 -3.34 -6.97 12.96
N ILE A 16 -2.11 -7.46 12.69
CA ILE A 16 -0.89 -6.82 13.20
C ILE A 16 -0.76 -5.39 12.64
N LEU A 17 -1.04 -5.20 11.34
CA LEU A 17 -0.89 -3.90 10.68
C LEU A 17 -1.88 -2.88 11.24
N VAL A 18 -3.12 -3.30 11.45
CA VAL A 18 -4.15 -2.53 12.11
C VAL A 18 -3.73 -2.17 13.53
N GLU A 19 -3.31 -3.14 14.33
CA GLU A 19 -2.85 -2.87 15.70
C GLU A 19 -1.75 -1.80 15.72
N LYS A 20 -0.77 -1.87 14.82
CA LYS A 20 0.32 -0.89 14.74
C LYS A 20 -0.12 0.46 14.19
N GLY A 21 -1.07 0.50 13.25
CA GLY A 21 -1.67 1.73 12.77
C GLY A 21 -2.52 2.44 13.83
N GLU A 22 -3.19 1.68 14.70
CA GLU A 22 -4.03 2.19 15.78
C GLU A 22 -3.24 2.58 17.04
N ASP A 23 -2.03 2.05 17.21
CA ASP A 23 -1.17 2.33 18.37
C ASP A 23 -0.61 3.77 18.31
N PRO A 24 -1.05 4.68 19.20
CA PRO A 24 -0.54 6.04 19.22
C PRO A 24 0.93 6.13 19.64
N ASN A 25 1.50 5.05 20.20
CA ASN A 25 2.88 4.99 20.66
C ASN A 25 3.77 4.12 19.76
N PHE A 26 3.27 3.71 18.59
CA PHE A 26 4.09 2.94 17.65
C PHE A 26 5.40 3.71 17.34
N PRO A 27 6.58 3.13 17.60
CA PRO A 27 7.81 3.89 17.52
C PRO A 27 8.18 4.21 16.08
N ARG A 28 8.60 5.45 15.83
CA ARG A 28 9.02 5.94 14.50
C ARG A 28 10.16 5.13 13.87
N SER A 29 11.00 4.51 14.69
CA SER A 29 12.11 3.70 14.23
C SER A 29 11.67 2.43 13.51
N TYR A 30 10.39 2.03 13.60
CA TYR A 30 9.85 0.88 12.90
C TYR A 30 9.01 1.30 11.70
N ASP A 31 9.07 0.48 10.66
CA ASP A 31 8.15 0.55 9.52
C ASP A 31 7.67 -0.86 9.19
N PHE A 32 6.40 -0.95 8.78
CA PHE A 32 5.71 -2.22 8.55
C PHE A 32 4.71 -2.08 7.41
N THR A 33 4.87 -2.96 6.41
CA THR A 33 4.06 -3.02 5.21
C THR A 33 3.65 -4.46 4.92
N VAL A 34 2.37 -4.65 4.58
CA VAL A 34 1.81 -5.92 4.10
C VAL A 34 1.40 -5.73 2.65
N ASN A 35 1.96 -6.55 1.76
CA ASN A 35 1.66 -6.52 0.33
C ASN A 35 1.04 -7.85 -0.09
N VAL A 36 0.18 -7.81 -1.10
CA VAL A 36 -0.29 -9.00 -1.81
C VAL A 36 0.08 -8.84 -3.27
N VAL A 37 0.74 -9.85 -3.81
CA VAL A 37 0.92 -9.98 -5.25
C VAL A 37 0.27 -11.28 -5.65
N SER A 38 -0.82 -11.20 -6.42
CA SER A 38 -1.53 -12.37 -6.89
C SER A 38 -0.72 -13.15 -7.94
N ARG A 39 -1.31 -14.22 -8.45
CA ARG A 39 -0.66 -15.29 -9.23
C ARG A 39 0.25 -14.78 -10.34
N GLU A 40 1.24 -15.59 -10.71
CA GLU A 40 2.18 -15.38 -11.84
C GLU A 40 3.42 -14.53 -11.52
N THR A 41 3.63 -14.18 -10.25
CA THR A 41 4.87 -13.51 -9.85
C THR A 41 6.03 -14.49 -9.73
N ASN A 42 7.15 -14.12 -10.33
CA ASN A 42 8.43 -14.79 -10.13
C ASN A 42 8.90 -14.58 -8.68
N LEU A 43 9.09 -15.65 -7.91
CA LEU A 43 9.54 -15.55 -6.52
C LEU A 43 10.90 -14.87 -6.40
N LEU A 44 11.78 -15.04 -7.40
CA LEU A 44 13.08 -14.39 -7.44
C LEU A 44 12.96 -12.86 -7.63
N ASP A 45 11.88 -12.40 -8.25
CA ASP A 45 11.65 -10.95 -8.41
C ASP A 45 11.18 -10.31 -7.09
N LEU A 46 10.59 -11.11 -6.20
CA LEU A 46 10.15 -10.70 -4.86
C LEU A 46 11.25 -10.87 -3.80
N PHE A 47 12.27 -11.69 -4.10
CA PHE A 47 13.30 -12.05 -3.15
C PHE A 47 14.53 -11.15 -3.30
N PRO A 48 14.99 -10.48 -2.23
CA PRO A 48 16.08 -9.51 -2.32
C PRO A 48 17.48 -10.14 -2.39
N GLY A 49 17.60 -11.47 -2.42
CA GLY A 49 18.87 -12.22 -2.53
C GLY A 49 19.13 -12.80 -3.92
N THR A 50 20.07 -13.74 -3.99
CA THR A 50 20.38 -14.51 -5.21
C THR A 50 19.36 -15.65 -5.43
N GLU A 51 19.45 -16.33 -6.57
CA GLU A 51 18.66 -17.55 -6.80
C GLU A 51 19.02 -18.67 -5.81
N ASP A 52 20.31 -18.83 -5.51
CA ASP A 52 20.80 -19.85 -4.59
C ASP A 52 20.35 -19.56 -3.14
N ASP A 53 20.45 -18.30 -2.71
CA ASP A 53 19.89 -17.83 -1.43
C ASP A 53 18.38 -18.16 -1.32
N LEU A 54 17.63 -18.01 -2.41
CA LEU A 54 16.19 -18.33 -2.43
C LEU A 54 15.97 -19.84 -2.31
N LYS A 55 16.72 -20.64 -3.08
CA LYS A 55 16.62 -22.11 -3.02
C LYS A 55 16.91 -22.65 -1.63
N GLU A 56 17.91 -22.11 -0.95
CA GLU A 56 18.24 -22.47 0.44
C GLU A 56 17.14 -22.07 1.44
N ALA A 57 16.42 -20.98 1.17
CA ALA A 57 15.34 -20.50 2.02
C ALA A 57 13.98 -21.19 1.77
N LEU A 58 13.84 -21.94 0.67
CA LEU A 58 12.62 -22.68 0.35
C LEU A 58 12.57 -24.01 1.11
N PRO A 59 11.39 -24.46 1.54
CA PRO A 59 11.25 -25.75 2.20
C PRO A 59 11.44 -26.91 1.23
N ASP A 60 11.90 -28.07 1.73
CA ASP A 60 12.23 -29.27 0.93
C ASP A 60 11.08 -29.78 0.04
N ASN A 61 9.83 -29.59 0.46
CA ASN A 61 8.64 -29.95 -0.34
C ASN A 61 8.44 -29.05 -1.57
N ILE A 62 9.12 -27.91 -1.63
CA ILE A 62 9.13 -26.99 -2.77
C ILE A 62 10.45 -27.10 -3.53
N HIS A 63 11.58 -27.16 -2.83
CA HIS A 63 12.91 -27.34 -3.43
C HIS A 63 13.83 -28.12 -2.49
N ASP A 64 14.31 -29.29 -2.91
CA ASP A 64 15.29 -30.10 -2.14
C ASP A 64 16.60 -30.36 -2.92
N GLY A 65 16.69 -29.85 -4.16
CA GLY A 65 17.81 -30.07 -5.07
C GLY A 65 17.97 -31.52 -5.57
N LYS A 66 17.00 -32.41 -5.31
CA LYS A 66 17.06 -33.85 -5.60
C LYS A 66 15.81 -34.37 -6.30
N THR A 67 14.64 -34.19 -5.69
CA THR A 67 13.35 -34.73 -6.15
C THR A 67 12.32 -33.63 -6.38
N ASN A 68 12.33 -32.60 -5.56
CA ASN A 68 11.53 -31.40 -5.70
C ASN A 68 12.40 -30.29 -6.29
N PHE A 69 12.12 -29.93 -7.53
CA PHE A 69 12.80 -28.82 -8.21
C PHE A 69 11.83 -27.68 -8.43
N ALA A 70 11.85 -26.73 -7.48
CA ALA A 70 11.25 -25.43 -7.67
C ALA A 70 11.64 -24.81 -9.02
N ASN A 71 10.68 -24.60 -9.91
CA ASN A 71 10.89 -23.72 -11.06
C ASN A 71 10.70 -22.28 -10.59
N VAL A 72 11.73 -21.76 -9.91
CA VAL A 72 11.75 -20.41 -9.32
C VAL A 72 11.33 -19.33 -10.31
N PHE A 73 11.63 -19.52 -11.60
CA PHE A 73 11.29 -18.63 -12.72
C PHE A 73 9.88 -18.80 -13.32
N LYS A 74 9.13 -19.86 -12.98
CA LYS A 74 7.79 -20.14 -13.55
C LYS A 74 6.71 -20.33 -12.50
N PHE A 75 6.96 -19.96 -11.24
CA PHE A 75 5.95 -20.12 -10.20
C PHE A 75 4.74 -19.21 -10.41
N LYS A 76 3.55 -19.75 -10.16
CA LYS A 76 2.26 -19.06 -10.25
C LYS A 76 1.56 -18.98 -8.90
N TYR A 77 2.33 -18.79 -7.83
CA TYR A 77 1.76 -18.61 -6.49
C TYR A 77 1.23 -17.20 -6.35
N ALA A 78 0.13 -17.05 -5.61
CA ALA A 78 -0.17 -15.80 -4.96
C ALA A 78 0.66 -15.72 -3.68
N VAL A 79 1.20 -14.54 -3.39
CA VAL A 79 2.17 -14.35 -2.31
C VAL A 79 1.77 -13.14 -1.48
N ILE A 80 1.92 -13.26 -0.17
CA ILE A 80 1.85 -12.12 0.76
C ILE A 80 3.30 -11.73 1.06
N VAL A 81 3.70 -10.50 0.70
CA VAL A 81 5.05 -9.99 0.94
C VAL A 81 5.01 -8.98 2.07
N VAL A 82 5.79 -9.24 3.12
CA VAL A 82 5.90 -8.40 4.30
C VAL A 82 7.26 -7.72 4.33
N TYR A 83 7.23 -6.40 4.42
CA TYR A 83 8.39 -5.60 4.75
C TYR A 83 8.25 -5.10 6.19
N ALA A 84 9.26 -5.36 6.99
CA ALA A 84 9.37 -4.83 8.34
C ALA A 84 10.83 -4.43 8.56
N GLN A 85 11.05 -3.25 9.13
CA GLN A 85 12.39 -2.78 9.47
C GLN A 85 12.39 -2.08 10.82
N TRP A 86 13.57 -2.04 11.43
CA TRP A 86 13.90 -1.14 12.52
C TRP A 86 15.14 -0.36 12.12
N VAL A 87 15.15 0.93 12.42
CA VAL A 87 16.25 1.84 12.10
C VAL A 87 16.74 2.47 13.39
N ASN A 88 18.03 2.37 13.65
CA ASN A 88 18.62 3.04 14.80
C ASN A 88 18.65 4.56 14.59
N LEU A 89 17.62 5.25 15.08
CA LEU A 89 17.55 6.72 15.10
C LEU A 89 18.19 7.32 16.36
N GLY A 90 18.75 6.49 17.27
CA GLY A 90 19.31 6.93 18.55
C GLY A 90 18.27 7.36 19.59
N ILE A 91 16.98 7.11 19.34
CA ILE A 91 15.85 7.54 20.20
C ILE A 91 15.19 6.39 20.96
N ASP A 92 15.40 5.16 20.52
CA ASP A 92 14.84 3.94 21.11
C ASP A 92 15.80 2.76 20.93
N LYS A 93 15.50 1.65 21.62
CA LYS A 93 16.25 0.40 21.51
C LYS A 93 15.51 -0.57 20.59
N PHE A 94 16.27 -1.36 19.84
CA PHE A 94 15.71 -2.47 19.08
C PHE A 94 14.95 -3.44 19.99
N SER A 95 13.77 -3.84 19.54
CA SER A 95 12.92 -4.88 20.12
C SER A 95 12.53 -5.85 19.01
N PRO A 96 12.74 -7.16 19.20
CA PRO A 96 12.41 -8.16 18.19
C PRO A 96 10.90 -8.50 18.16
N GLU A 97 10.07 -7.92 19.03
CA GLU A 97 8.68 -8.34 19.25
C GLU A 97 7.84 -8.34 17.96
N LEU A 98 7.85 -7.22 17.21
CA LEU A 98 7.11 -7.12 15.94
C LEU A 98 7.57 -8.19 14.94
N PHE A 99 8.89 -8.37 14.79
CA PHE A 99 9.47 -9.35 13.89
C PHE A 99 9.13 -10.78 14.30
N ASN A 100 9.19 -11.09 15.60
CA ASN A 100 8.84 -12.41 16.14
C ASN A 100 7.36 -12.73 15.91
N ARG A 101 6.47 -11.75 16.08
CA ARG A 101 5.04 -11.90 15.77
C ARG A 101 4.80 -12.19 14.30
N ILE A 102 5.43 -11.44 13.39
CA ILE A 102 5.35 -11.67 11.94
C ILE A 102 5.86 -13.07 11.59
N LYS A 103 7.03 -13.47 12.12
CA LYS A 103 7.63 -14.80 11.90
C LYS A 103 6.73 -15.94 12.41
N GLY A 104 5.96 -15.68 13.47
CA GLY A 104 5.06 -16.62 14.12
C GLY A 104 3.72 -16.83 13.43
N VAL A 105 3.37 -15.99 12.45
CA VAL A 105 2.10 -16.11 11.71
C VAL A 105 1.99 -17.49 11.04
N LYS A 106 0.80 -18.08 11.15
CA LYS A 106 0.50 -19.39 10.56
C LYS A 106 0.52 -19.34 9.03
N HIS A 107 1.05 -20.38 8.42
CA HIS A 107 1.17 -20.53 6.98
C HIS A 107 1.18 -22.01 6.62
N ASP A 108 0.79 -22.32 5.38
CA ASP A 108 0.61 -23.71 4.93
C ASP A 108 1.79 -24.21 4.11
N LEU A 109 2.00 -23.60 2.93
CA LEU A 109 2.87 -24.17 1.90
C LEU A 109 4.34 -23.78 2.07
N PHE A 110 4.61 -22.48 2.19
CA PHE A 110 5.94 -21.96 2.41
C PHE A 110 5.91 -20.59 3.07
N LYS A 111 7.02 -20.27 3.74
CA LYS A 111 7.47 -18.91 4.00
C LYS A 111 8.96 -18.84 3.75
N PHE A 112 9.45 -17.72 3.25
CA PHE A 112 10.88 -17.44 3.12
C PHE A 112 11.19 -16.01 3.53
N ALA A 113 12.40 -15.76 3.99
CA ALA A 113 12.83 -14.44 4.44
C ALA A 113 14.29 -14.19 4.10
N LYS A 114 14.61 -12.92 3.89
CA LYS A 114 15.97 -12.40 3.97
C LYS A 114 15.96 -11.36 5.08
N GLU A 115 16.91 -11.46 5.98
CA GLU A 115 17.10 -10.56 7.12
C GLU A 115 18.49 -9.93 7.02
N THR A 116 18.67 -8.82 7.72
CA THR A 116 19.95 -8.14 7.87
C THR A 116 20.25 -7.95 9.35
N ASP A 117 21.52 -7.81 9.69
CA ASP A 117 21.90 -7.39 11.04
C ASP A 117 21.64 -5.89 11.27
N ASP A 118 21.95 -5.42 12.48
CA ASP A 118 21.79 -4.04 12.93
C ASP A 118 22.86 -3.07 12.39
N THR A 119 23.82 -3.57 11.61
CA THR A 119 24.86 -2.77 10.94
C THR A 119 24.49 -2.41 9.49
N ALA A 120 23.45 -3.03 8.95
CA ALA A 120 23.00 -2.78 7.59
C ALA A 120 22.58 -1.31 7.37
N SER A 121 23.05 -0.74 6.25
CA SER A 121 22.70 0.64 5.89
C SER A 121 21.24 0.74 5.44
N MET A 122 20.63 1.92 5.64
CA MET A 122 19.28 2.19 5.15
C MET A 122 19.13 2.00 3.64
N SER A 123 20.16 2.33 2.86
CA SER A 123 20.14 2.12 1.41
C SER A 123 20.07 0.64 1.07
N TYR A 124 20.80 -0.21 1.80
CA TYR A 124 20.73 -1.65 1.62
C TYR A 124 19.37 -2.21 2.03
N ILE A 125 18.86 -1.85 3.22
CA ILE A 125 17.53 -2.28 3.69
C ILE A 125 16.43 -1.86 2.71
N THR A 126 16.46 -0.61 2.24
CA THR A 126 15.50 -0.09 1.25
C THR A 126 15.57 -0.85 -0.07
N SER A 127 16.78 -1.26 -0.51
CA SER A 127 16.92 -2.05 -1.73
C SER A 127 16.22 -3.42 -1.65
N MET A 128 16.06 -3.96 -0.43
CA MET A 128 15.35 -5.21 -0.21
C MET A 128 13.82 -5.08 -0.38
N TRP A 129 13.31 -3.86 -0.41
CA TRP A 129 11.88 -3.56 -0.55
C TRP A 129 11.44 -3.39 -2.01
N LEU A 130 12.38 -3.46 -2.94
CA LEU A 130 12.12 -3.29 -4.36
C LEU A 130 11.82 -4.63 -5.02
N PHE A 131 10.66 -4.72 -5.69
CA PHE A 131 10.43 -5.79 -6.64
C PHE A 131 11.33 -5.59 -7.87
N ARG A 132 11.97 -6.66 -8.32
CA ARG A 132 12.88 -6.62 -9.48
C ARG A 132 12.13 -6.68 -10.81
N SER A 133 10.87 -7.10 -10.81
CA SER A 133 10.01 -7.03 -12.00
C SER A 133 9.74 -5.59 -12.39
N ARG A 134 9.68 -5.31 -13.71
CA ARG A 134 9.32 -3.97 -14.22
C ARG A 134 7.87 -3.58 -13.91
N ARG A 135 7.01 -4.58 -13.70
CA ARG A 135 5.57 -4.44 -13.43
C ARG A 135 5.07 -5.72 -12.78
N GLU A 136 4.03 -5.62 -11.97
CA GLU A 136 3.40 -6.75 -11.27
C GLU A 136 2.72 -7.69 -12.26
N PHE A 137 1.93 -7.15 -13.20
CA PHE A 137 1.25 -7.94 -14.23
C PHE A 137 1.22 -7.20 -15.58
N PRO A 138 1.23 -7.93 -16.72
CA PRO A 138 1.23 -7.34 -18.06
C PRO A 138 -0.16 -6.89 -18.55
N TYR A 139 -1.10 -6.57 -17.64
CA TYR A 139 -2.50 -6.28 -17.96
C TYR A 139 -2.89 -4.84 -17.60
N PRO A 140 -3.92 -4.25 -18.22
CA PRO A 140 -4.54 -3.02 -17.70
C PRO A 140 -5.11 -3.23 -16.29
N TYR A 141 -5.28 -2.16 -15.52
CA TYR A 141 -5.75 -2.23 -14.14
C TYR A 141 -6.64 -1.04 -13.77
N ILE A 142 -7.51 -1.27 -12.80
CA ILE A 142 -8.30 -0.23 -12.13
C ILE A 142 -7.65 0.06 -10.78
N LYS A 143 -7.08 1.26 -10.67
CA LYS A 143 -6.32 1.71 -9.50
C LYS A 143 -7.21 2.09 -8.33
N ARG A 144 -6.77 1.80 -7.10
CA ARG A 144 -7.26 2.46 -5.88
C ARG A 144 -6.08 2.77 -4.96
N THR A 145 -6.05 4.01 -4.46
CA THR A 145 -5.06 4.44 -3.48
C THR A 145 -5.71 5.34 -2.46
N ASN A 146 -5.81 4.85 -1.22
CA ASN A 146 -6.57 5.51 -0.17
C ASN A 146 -5.79 5.54 1.14
N THR A 147 -6.19 6.47 1.99
CA THR A 147 -5.70 6.61 3.37
C THR A 147 -6.88 6.59 4.33
N THR A 148 -6.62 6.27 5.59
CA THR A 148 -7.59 6.37 6.68
C THR A 148 -6.93 6.99 7.90
N ASN A 149 -7.68 7.72 8.71
CA ASN A 149 -7.29 8.12 10.07
C ASN A 149 -8.01 7.27 11.14
N SER A 150 -8.68 6.21 10.73
CA SER A 150 -9.41 5.35 11.67
C SER A 150 -8.45 4.72 12.67
N THR A 151 -8.83 4.79 13.94
CA THR A 151 -8.20 4.07 15.06
C THR A 151 -9.08 2.92 15.57
N THR A 152 -10.01 2.44 14.73
CA THR A 152 -11.02 1.43 15.10
C THR A 152 -11.26 0.37 14.02
N LEU A 153 -10.36 0.24 13.04
CA LEU A 153 -10.35 -0.84 12.06
C LEU A 153 -10.40 -2.23 12.71
N SER A 154 -9.75 -2.41 13.86
CA SER A 154 -9.78 -3.65 14.65
C SER A 154 -11.20 -4.04 15.09
N LYS A 155 -12.06 -3.03 15.29
CA LYS A 155 -13.46 -3.20 15.73
C LYS A 155 -14.44 -3.30 14.56
N THR A 156 -14.15 -2.62 13.45
CA THR A 156 -15.00 -2.69 12.24
C THR A 156 -14.89 -4.03 11.51
N GLY A 157 -13.85 -4.83 11.82
CA GLY A 157 -13.59 -6.09 11.14
C GLY A 157 -12.90 -5.93 9.79
N TRP A 158 -12.21 -4.80 9.58
CA TRP A 158 -11.57 -4.45 8.31
C TRP A 158 -10.63 -5.55 7.78
N SER A 159 -9.74 -6.10 8.61
CA SER A 159 -8.78 -7.13 8.18
C SER A 159 -9.48 -8.34 7.58
N LYS A 160 -10.58 -8.79 8.20
CA LYS A 160 -11.40 -9.92 7.72
C LYS A 160 -12.14 -9.58 6.45
N TRP A 161 -12.71 -8.38 6.38
CA TRP A 161 -13.42 -7.93 5.18
C TRP A 161 -12.46 -7.83 3.99
N PHE A 162 -11.34 -7.12 4.16
CA PHE A 162 -10.36 -6.91 3.09
C PHE A 162 -9.67 -8.21 2.66
N SER A 163 -9.30 -9.10 3.60
CA SER A 163 -8.74 -10.41 3.22
C SER A 163 -9.73 -11.24 2.41
N GLY A 164 -11.03 -11.17 2.73
CA GLY A 164 -12.11 -11.78 1.94
C GLY A 164 -12.21 -11.21 0.53
N ARG A 165 -12.13 -9.87 0.38
CA ARG A 165 -12.13 -9.23 -0.95
C ARG A 165 -10.97 -9.70 -1.82
N ILE A 166 -9.78 -9.86 -1.24
CA ILE A 166 -8.60 -10.40 -1.92
C ILE A 166 -8.81 -11.87 -2.30
N ASP A 167 -9.41 -12.67 -1.41
CA ASP A 167 -9.65 -14.09 -1.63
C ASP A 167 -10.64 -14.36 -2.77
N GLU A 168 -11.64 -13.49 -2.97
CA GLU A 168 -12.56 -13.57 -4.12
C GLU A 168 -11.80 -13.57 -5.47
N ILE A 169 -10.74 -12.78 -5.58
CA ILE A 169 -9.89 -12.76 -6.77
C ILE A 169 -9.00 -14.01 -6.82
N ILE A 170 -8.34 -14.35 -5.71
CA ILE A 170 -7.28 -15.38 -5.66
C ILE A 170 -7.83 -16.81 -5.65
N SER A 171 -9.04 -17.05 -5.16
CA SER A 171 -9.69 -18.37 -5.18
C SER A 171 -10.14 -18.78 -6.59
N ASN A 172 -10.59 -17.84 -7.43
CA ASN A 172 -11.05 -18.13 -8.79
C ASN A 172 -9.95 -17.94 -9.84
N LYS A 173 -9.27 -19.02 -10.25
CA LYS A 173 -8.18 -18.97 -11.24
C LYS A 173 -8.57 -18.57 -12.66
N LYS A 174 -9.87 -18.53 -12.96
CA LYS A 174 -10.41 -18.33 -14.31
C LYS A 174 -11.21 -17.04 -14.45
N ASN A 175 -11.18 -16.17 -13.43
CA ASN A 175 -11.89 -14.89 -13.48
C ASN A 175 -11.18 -13.85 -14.36
N GLY A 176 -9.97 -14.09 -14.87
CA GLY A 176 -9.22 -13.09 -15.63
C GLY A 176 -8.88 -11.84 -14.81
N LEU A 177 -8.76 -11.98 -13.48
CA LEU A 177 -8.42 -10.90 -12.56
C LEU A 177 -7.16 -11.24 -11.74
N TRP A 178 -6.37 -10.21 -11.47
CA TRP A 178 -5.19 -10.24 -10.62
C TRP A 178 -5.21 -9.04 -9.69
N VAL A 179 -4.65 -9.17 -8.49
CA VAL A 179 -4.56 -8.08 -7.53
C VAL A 179 -3.10 -7.82 -7.14
N SER A 180 -2.77 -6.54 -7.05
CA SER A 180 -1.57 -6.04 -6.36
C SER A 180 -2.02 -5.07 -5.27
N SER A 181 -1.65 -5.33 -4.03
CA SER A 181 -1.96 -4.42 -2.92
C SER A 181 -0.74 -4.15 -2.07
N GLN A 182 -0.65 -2.93 -1.54
CA GLN A 182 0.36 -2.53 -0.56
C GLN A 182 -0.34 -1.74 0.54
N LEU A 183 -0.14 -2.13 1.79
CA LEU A 183 -0.72 -1.47 2.96
C LEU A 183 0.41 -1.15 3.94
N GLN A 184 0.53 0.11 4.35
CA GLN A 184 1.63 0.59 5.18
C GLN A 184 1.10 1.34 6.41
N VAL A 185 1.77 1.12 7.54
CA VAL A 185 1.55 1.86 8.78
C VAL A 185 2.10 3.27 8.66
N TYR A 186 1.24 4.28 8.84
CA TYR A 186 1.62 5.70 8.86
C TYR A 186 1.47 6.32 10.26
N GLY A 187 0.67 5.68 11.12
CA GLY A 187 0.22 6.18 12.42
C GLY A 187 1.31 6.29 13.49
N GLY A 188 0.86 6.59 14.71
CA GLY A 188 1.71 6.86 15.87
C GLY A 188 2.08 8.34 16.02
N LYS A 189 2.11 8.83 17.26
CA LYS A 189 2.45 10.23 17.60
C LYS A 189 3.89 10.59 17.22
N ALA A 190 4.78 9.60 17.17
CA ALA A 190 6.17 9.79 16.78
C ALA A 190 6.36 9.82 15.24
N SER A 191 5.31 9.52 14.47
CA SER A 191 5.38 9.49 13.00
C SER A 191 5.80 10.84 12.43
N MET A 192 6.84 10.84 11.58
CA MET A 192 7.18 12.05 10.83
C MET A 192 6.19 12.37 9.75
N PHE A 193 5.35 11.42 9.34
CA PHE A 193 4.29 11.71 8.41
C PHE A 193 3.33 12.73 9.02
N ALA A 194 2.92 12.50 10.27
CA ALA A 194 2.08 13.41 11.06
C ALA A 194 2.84 14.64 11.56
N ASN A 195 4.05 14.47 12.12
CA ASN A 195 4.82 15.59 12.69
C ASN A 195 5.33 16.60 11.66
N ASN A 196 5.38 16.22 10.37
CA ASN A 196 5.63 17.14 9.26
C ASN A 196 4.35 17.86 8.77
N ALA A 197 3.23 17.79 9.49
CA ALA A 197 2.07 18.64 9.20
C ALA A 197 2.46 20.12 9.27
N ASN A 198 1.79 20.95 8.44
CA ASN A 198 1.98 22.41 8.40
C ASN A 198 3.40 22.89 8.07
N ASN A 199 4.29 22.01 7.58
CA ASN A 199 5.68 22.35 7.22
C ASN A 199 5.82 23.03 5.84
N GLY A 200 4.74 23.61 5.31
CA GLY A 200 4.71 24.24 3.99
C GLY A 200 4.38 23.30 2.82
N THR A 201 4.07 22.03 3.06
CA THR A 201 3.61 21.09 2.03
C THR A 201 2.09 21.20 1.76
N ALA A 202 1.69 20.80 0.55
CA ALA A 202 0.30 20.82 0.09
C ALA A 202 -0.50 19.54 0.45
N TYR A 203 0.11 18.60 1.17
CA TYR A 203 -0.50 17.32 1.46
C TYR A 203 -1.40 17.41 2.71
N GLY A 204 -2.72 17.16 2.54
CA GLY A 204 -3.72 17.39 3.58
C GLY A 204 -3.92 16.27 4.60
N TRP A 205 -3.67 15.00 4.23
CA TRP A 205 -4.07 13.83 5.04
C TRP A 205 -3.00 13.37 6.04
N ARG A 206 -2.40 14.31 6.77
CA ARG A 206 -1.24 14.08 7.65
C ARG A 206 -1.55 13.24 8.90
N ASP A 207 -2.81 13.10 9.27
CA ASP A 207 -3.31 12.29 10.38
C ASP A 207 -3.59 10.82 9.98
N ALA A 208 -3.18 10.38 8.78
CA ALA A 208 -3.39 9.01 8.34
C ALA A 208 -2.72 7.98 9.27
N THR A 209 -3.47 6.95 9.66
CA THR A 209 -3.00 5.81 10.44
C THR A 209 -2.47 4.70 9.52
N ILE A 210 -3.15 4.48 8.39
CA ILE A 210 -2.78 3.52 7.35
C ILE A 210 -2.99 4.15 5.97
N SER A 211 -2.10 3.83 5.05
CA SER A 211 -2.20 4.15 3.62
C SER A 211 -2.07 2.87 2.82
N GLY A 212 -2.73 2.78 1.66
CA GLY A 212 -2.46 1.67 0.76
C GLY A 212 -3.06 1.75 -0.62
N THR A 213 -2.60 0.81 -1.44
CA THR A 213 -3.09 0.51 -2.78
C THR A 213 -3.75 -0.86 -2.81
N TRP A 214 -4.75 -1.03 -3.68
CA TRP A 214 -5.34 -2.33 -3.99
C TRP A 214 -5.85 -2.31 -5.44
N ASP A 215 -4.88 -2.45 -6.34
CA ASP A 215 -5.08 -2.36 -7.77
C ASP A 215 -5.52 -3.71 -8.32
N VAL A 216 -6.59 -3.72 -9.11
CA VAL A 216 -7.07 -4.92 -9.79
C VAL A 216 -6.75 -4.85 -11.27
N PHE A 217 -5.96 -5.81 -11.72
CA PHE A 217 -5.56 -6.03 -13.09
C PHE A 217 -6.54 -6.98 -13.78
N HIS A 218 -6.75 -6.82 -15.08
CA HIS A 218 -7.76 -7.61 -15.80
C HIS A 218 -7.31 -8.01 -17.21
N GLN A 219 -7.63 -9.24 -17.58
CA GLN A 219 -7.55 -9.77 -18.93
C GLN A 219 -8.95 -10.14 -19.38
N ASP A 220 -9.47 -9.42 -20.38
CA ASP A 220 -10.81 -9.64 -20.96
C ASP A 220 -11.98 -9.62 -19.95
N ASN A 221 -11.76 -9.07 -18.75
CA ASN A 221 -12.77 -8.96 -17.69
C ASN A 221 -12.75 -7.58 -17.01
N TYR A 222 -12.88 -6.51 -17.79
CA TYR A 222 -12.99 -5.15 -17.25
C TYR A 222 -14.19 -4.98 -16.31
N GLU A 223 -15.36 -5.51 -16.68
CA GLU A 223 -16.58 -5.38 -15.89
C GLU A 223 -16.47 -6.05 -14.52
N GLY A 224 -15.83 -7.22 -14.44
CA GLY A 224 -15.56 -7.89 -13.16
C GLY A 224 -14.58 -7.10 -12.30
N ALA A 225 -13.52 -6.54 -12.90
CA ALA A 225 -12.59 -5.68 -12.19
C ALA A 225 -13.26 -4.42 -11.65
N LYS A 226 -14.12 -3.79 -12.48
CA LYS A 226 -14.88 -2.59 -12.11
C LYS A 226 -15.84 -2.89 -10.97
N LYS A 227 -16.64 -3.96 -11.10
CA LYS A 227 -17.56 -4.40 -10.06
C LYS A 227 -16.85 -4.65 -8.73
N TRP A 228 -15.71 -5.33 -8.77
CA TRP A 228 -14.93 -5.61 -7.55
C TRP A 228 -14.46 -4.31 -6.87
N GLN A 229 -14.01 -3.31 -7.64
CA GLN A 229 -13.63 -2.00 -7.08
C GLN A 229 -14.83 -1.19 -6.60
N ASP A 230 -15.95 -1.18 -7.32
CA ASP A 230 -17.16 -0.47 -6.89
C ASP A 230 -17.66 -1.02 -5.53
N GLU A 231 -17.62 -2.35 -5.35
CA GLU A 231 -17.94 -3.01 -4.08
C GLU A 231 -16.94 -2.68 -2.96
N ASN A 232 -15.65 -2.55 -3.30
CA ASN A 232 -14.65 -2.10 -2.34
C ASN A 232 -14.87 -0.64 -1.92
N ASP A 233 -15.23 0.24 -2.85
CA ASP A 233 -15.51 1.65 -2.57
C ASP A 233 -16.75 1.77 -1.67
N ALA A 234 -17.80 1.00 -1.95
CA ALA A 234 -18.99 0.94 -1.11
C ALA A 234 -18.68 0.39 0.31
N GLY A 235 -17.86 -0.66 0.40
CA GLY A 235 -17.45 -1.24 1.68
C GLY A 235 -16.48 -0.36 2.48
N SER A 236 -15.65 0.44 1.81
CA SER A 236 -14.64 1.30 2.43
C SER A 236 -15.24 2.24 3.48
N VAL A 237 -16.43 2.79 3.22
CA VAL A 237 -17.15 3.69 4.15
C VAL A 237 -17.48 3.00 5.48
N THR A 238 -17.73 1.69 5.43
CA THR A 238 -18.08 0.88 6.61
C THR A 238 -16.84 0.37 7.32
N TYR A 239 -15.86 -0.11 6.56
CA TYR A 239 -14.75 -0.90 7.09
C TYR A 239 -13.43 -0.14 7.19
N PHE A 240 -13.14 0.81 6.31
CA PHE A 240 -11.81 1.41 6.20
C PHE A 240 -11.75 2.89 6.59
N SER A 241 -12.52 3.74 5.92
CA SER A 241 -12.48 5.19 6.14
C SER A 241 -13.86 5.78 5.95
N LYS A 242 -14.30 6.62 6.90
CA LYS A 242 -15.57 7.35 6.79
C LYS A 242 -15.55 8.39 5.68
N ASP A 243 -14.37 8.95 5.44
CA ASP A 243 -14.12 9.95 4.40
C ASP A 243 -13.35 9.30 3.24
N ASP A 244 -13.62 9.76 2.03
CA ASP A 244 -12.83 9.38 0.86
C ASP A 244 -11.57 10.25 0.79
N ARG A 245 -10.42 9.67 1.16
CA ARG A 245 -9.14 10.34 1.37
C ARG A 245 -8.06 9.74 0.46
N ARG A 246 -7.74 10.44 -0.62
CA ARG A 246 -6.86 10.00 -1.70
C ARG A 246 -5.54 10.76 -1.69
N VAL A 247 -4.56 10.22 -2.41
CA VAL A 247 -3.21 10.79 -2.54
C VAL A 247 -2.87 11.04 -4.01
N LEU A 248 -2.18 12.15 -4.28
CA LEU A 248 -1.91 12.60 -5.67
C LEU A 248 -1.10 11.60 -6.49
N TRP A 249 -0.13 10.89 -5.88
CA TRP A 249 0.69 9.90 -6.58
C TRP A 249 -0.11 8.67 -7.04
N GLY A 250 -1.24 8.41 -6.39
CA GLY A 250 -2.14 7.30 -6.67
C GLY A 250 -3.49 7.74 -7.23
N SER A 251 -3.56 8.91 -7.89
CA SER A 251 -4.83 9.51 -8.35
C SER A 251 -5.65 8.56 -9.23
N TYR A 252 -6.97 8.56 -9.03
CA TYR A 252 -7.95 7.75 -9.77
C TYR A 252 -9.34 8.43 -9.76
N GLY A 253 -10.25 7.92 -10.62
CA GLY A 253 -11.64 8.40 -10.72
C GLY A 253 -11.82 9.50 -11.76
N ASP A 254 -12.60 10.53 -11.43
CA ASP A 254 -12.79 11.69 -12.33
C ASP A 254 -11.47 12.46 -12.47
N TRP A 255 -11.21 12.89 -13.70
CA TRP A 255 -9.98 13.57 -14.11
C TRP A 255 -10.10 15.10 -14.00
N ASP A 256 -11.28 15.61 -13.63
CA ASP A 256 -11.52 17.02 -13.38
C ASP A 256 -11.36 17.33 -11.88
N MET A 257 -10.25 17.99 -11.52
CA MET A 257 -9.93 18.33 -10.12
C MET A 257 -11.06 19.12 -9.45
N LYS A 258 -11.83 19.91 -10.20
CA LYS A 258 -12.94 20.70 -9.63
C LYS A 258 -13.98 19.84 -8.93
N LYS A 259 -14.17 18.60 -9.41
CA LYS A 259 -15.17 17.67 -8.89
C LYS A 259 -14.64 16.80 -7.76
N VAL A 260 -13.32 16.62 -7.68
CA VAL A 260 -12.70 15.61 -6.79
C VAL A 260 -11.68 16.17 -5.81
N TRP A 261 -11.38 17.48 -5.86
CA TRP A 261 -10.45 18.10 -4.91
C TRP A 261 -10.73 17.80 -3.43
N PRO A 262 -12.00 17.63 -2.96
CA PRO A 262 -12.25 17.34 -1.54
C PRO A 262 -11.64 16.01 -1.10
N HIS A 263 -11.35 15.10 -2.04
CA HIS A 263 -10.69 13.83 -1.76
C HIS A 263 -9.16 13.95 -1.65
N TYR A 264 -8.56 15.02 -2.16
CA TYR A 264 -7.10 15.20 -2.21
C TYR A 264 -6.60 16.30 -1.26
N TYR A 265 -7.45 17.25 -0.90
CA TYR A 265 -7.09 18.42 -0.10
C TYR A 265 -8.17 18.75 0.92
N ASP A 266 -7.75 19.25 2.08
CA ASP A 266 -8.64 20.01 2.94
C ASP A 266 -8.97 21.37 2.29
N SER A 267 -10.08 21.98 2.69
CA SER A 267 -10.59 23.22 2.10
C SER A 267 -9.62 24.39 2.24
N GLN A 268 -8.91 24.50 3.37
CA GLN A 268 -7.98 25.59 3.63
C GLN A 268 -6.75 25.50 2.71
N THR A 269 -6.19 24.30 2.59
CA THR A 269 -5.06 24.03 1.70
C THR A 269 -5.46 24.24 0.24
N TYR A 270 -6.62 23.72 -0.19
CA TYR A 270 -7.06 23.89 -1.57
C TYR A 270 -7.21 25.37 -1.93
N GLU A 271 -7.90 26.16 -1.12
CA GLU A 271 -8.08 27.59 -1.39
C GLU A 271 -6.75 28.35 -1.39
N LYS A 272 -5.83 28.04 -0.47
CA LYS A 272 -4.47 28.60 -0.48
C LYS A 272 -3.74 28.30 -1.78
N LEU A 273 -3.84 27.06 -2.28
CA LEU A 273 -3.24 26.67 -3.56
C LEU A 273 -3.88 27.40 -4.74
N ARG A 274 -5.20 27.63 -4.72
CA ARG A 274 -5.89 28.41 -5.75
C ARG A 274 -5.38 29.86 -5.82
N GLN A 275 -5.14 30.49 -4.68
CA GLN A 275 -4.54 31.83 -4.60
C GLN A 275 -3.09 31.84 -5.09
N ILE A 276 -2.30 30.83 -4.73
CA ILE A 276 -0.92 30.68 -5.20
C ILE A 276 -0.90 30.53 -6.73
N ARG A 277 -1.75 29.66 -7.30
CA ARG A 277 -1.85 29.48 -8.75
C ARG A 277 -2.28 30.77 -9.45
N LYS A 278 -3.26 31.50 -8.92
CA LYS A 278 -3.67 32.80 -9.48
C LYS A 278 -2.50 33.79 -9.57
N LYS A 279 -1.61 33.79 -8.58
CA LYS A 279 -0.42 34.67 -8.56
C LYS A 279 0.69 34.19 -9.49
N ALA A 280 0.98 32.88 -9.47
CA ALA A 280 2.13 32.29 -10.16
C ALA A 280 1.86 31.94 -11.64
N ASP A 281 0.62 31.60 -11.97
CA ASP A 281 0.18 31.22 -13.31
C ASP A 281 -1.21 31.83 -13.64
N PRO A 282 -1.32 33.17 -13.71
CA PRO A 282 -2.60 33.87 -13.90
C PRO A 282 -3.29 33.57 -15.23
N ASN A 283 -2.53 33.12 -16.23
CA ASN A 283 -3.03 32.81 -17.58
C ASN A 283 -3.16 31.30 -17.82
N GLY A 284 -2.85 30.46 -16.83
CA GLY A 284 -2.96 29.00 -16.95
C GLY A 284 -1.96 28.36 -17.91
N VAL A 285 -0.81 29.01 -18.17
CA VAL A 285 0.24 28.52 -19.08
C VAL A 285 0.73 27.13 -18.67
N PHE A 286 0.78 26.84 -17.37
CA PHE A 286 1.25 25.56 -16.84
C PHE A 286 0.11 24.58 -16.52
N THR A 287 -1.08 24.82 -17.06
CA THR A 287 -2.26 23.96 -16.87
C THR A 287 -2.34 22.91 -17.96
N ALA A 288 -1.57 21.83 -17.82
CA ALA A 288 -1.49 20.79 -18.85
C ALA A 288 -2.80 19.98 -18.99
N ASN A 289 -3.61 19.87 -17.92
CA ASN A 289 -4.87 19.14 -17.93
C ASN A 289 -5.83 19.62 -16.81
N PRO A 290 -7.13 19.32 -16.91
CA PRO A 290 -8.13 19.53 -15.85
C PRO A 290 -7.89 18.90 -14.48
N PHE A 291 -6.96 17.94 -14.32
CA PHE A 291 -6.57 17.42 -13.02
C PHE A 291 -5.53 18.34 -12.34
N CYS A 292 -5.86 19.63 -12.21
CA CYS A 292 -5.00 20.66 -11.65
C CYS A 292 -5.81 21.62 -10.77
N VAL A 293 -5.28 22.01 -9.60
CA VAL A 293 -5.93 22.97 -8.67
C VAL A 293 -6.22 24.28 -9.38
N GLU A 294 -7.47 24.70 -9.52
CA GLU A 294 -7.82 25.90 -10.30
C GLU A 294 -7.20 27.20 -9.77
N ALA A 295 -7.05 28.22 -10.63
CA ALA A 295 -6.81 29.56 -10.12
C ALA A 295 -8.05 30.04 -9.35
N ALA A 296 -7.84 30.80 -8.27
CA ALA A 296 -8.94 31.48 -7.61
C ALA A 296 -9.59 32.49 -8.56
N GLU A 297 -10.91 32.66 -8.45
CA GLU A 297 -11.65 33.60 -9.29
C GLU A 297 -11.07 35.01 -9.15
N LYS A 298 -11.08 35.78 -10.24
CA LYS A 298 -10.82 37.22 -10.15
C LYS A 298 -12.01 37.81 -9.40
N SER A 299 -11.75 38.56 -8.31
CA SER A 299 -12.79 39.36 -7.69
C SER A 299 -13.32 40.29 -8.79
N VAL A 300 -14.55 40.08 -9.22
CA VAL A 300 -15.23 41.02 -10.09
C VAL A 300 -15.46 42.24 -9.21
N CYS A 301 -14.59 43.25 -9.30
CA CYS A 301 -14.99 44.58 -8.88
C CYS A 301 -16.15 44.94 -9.80
N SER A 302 -17.38 44.84 -9.28
CA SER A 302 -18.52 45.54 -9.86
C SER A 302 -18.17 47.01 -9.82
N SER A 303 -17.67 47.53 -10.94
CA SER A 303 -17.53 48.96 -11.16
C SER A 303 -18.95 49.54 -11.14
N LEU A 304 -19.31 50.15 -10.02
CA LEU A 304 -20.38 51.13 -9.92
C LEU A 304 -20.04 52.35 -10.79
#